data_AF-A0A8F2ZG79-F1
#
_entry.id   AF-A0A8F2ZG79-F1
#
_cell.length_a   1.000
_cell.length_b   1.000
_cell.length_c   1.000
_cell.angle_alpha   90.00
_cell.angle_beta   90.00
_cell.angle_gamma   90.00
#
_symmetry.space_group_name_H-M   'P 1'
#
loop_
_entity.id
_entity.type
_entity.pdbx_description
1 polymer ?
#
loop_
_entity_poly.entity_id
_entity_poly.type
_entity_poly.pdbx_seq_one_letter_code
_entity_poly.pdbx_strand_id
1 'polypeptide(L)'
;MASTLLRNSINGLINLPRKSPFSGHRNLTANSQQNPLPSTEFNFAEYRATKVNQINKALDEAVVPSQNTPPILHEAMRYTLQAGGKRFAPTLCIASCELVGGNESLAMPMACALEMMVASAVILDDLPCTDNDDLRRGKPANHKVFGEGISVLASQALSFLAIEHFETKTKGEISSDRLVRAVVELCSALGSKGAVAGQVADINSEGKEVSLSELEFIHRNKTGKIVETSVVCGVLVGGGNDVEIEMIRKYGKCMGLAYQVWDDILDETGNTEELGKKAGKDLVRNKATYPKLMGVDESKKYARELVVEAKEELSYFDSTMAAPLYHIANFVVSRSH
;
A
#
# COMPACT_ATOMS: atom_id res chain seq x y z
N MET A 1 -10.26 -52.53 0.31
CA MET A 1 -8.78 -52.40 0.27
C MET A 1 -8.39 -50.98 -0.16
N ALA A 2 -8.62 -49.99 0.70
CA ALA A 2 -8.19 -48.60 0.45
C ALA A 2 -8.11 -47.79 1.77
N SER A 3 -7.67 -48.42 2.87
CA SER A 3 -7.42 -47.68 4.13
C SER A 3 -6.11 -48.05 4.84
N THR A 4 -5.21 -48.78 4.18
CA THR A 4 -3.95 -49.25 4.79
C THR A 4 -2.69 -48.64 4.16
N LEU A 5 -2.82 -47.81 3.13
CA LEU A 5 -1.67 -47.22 2.39
C LEU A 5 -1.34 -45.76 2.72
N LEU A 6 -2.05 -45.13 3.66
CA LEU A 6 -1.80 -43.73 4.07
C LEU A 6 -1.19 -43.58 5.47
N ARG A 7 -0.91 -44.68 6.18
CA ARG A 7 -0.36 -44.63 7.55
C ARG A 7 1.16 -44.83 7.68
N ASN A 8 1.88 -45.06 6.58
CA ASN A 8 3.32 -45.39 6.64
C ASN A 8 4.27 -44.29 6.10
N SER A 9 3.81 -43.06 5.88
CA SER A 9 4.70 -41.94 5.46
C SER A 9 4.82 -40.80 6.47
N ILE A 10 4.35 -40.97 7.71
CA ILE A 10 4.29 -39.88 8.72
C ILE A 10 5.27 -40.08 9.91
N ASN A 11 6.04 -41.17 9.97
CA ASN A 11 6.94 -41.44 11.11
C ASN A 11 8.44 -41.20 10.86
N GLY A 12 8.80 -40.37 9.87
CA GLY A 12 10.21 -40.18 9.46
C GLY A 12 10.84 -38.80 9.68
N LEU A 13 10.14 -37.82 10.27
CA LEU A 13 10.63 -36.42 10.33
C LEU A 13 10.68 -35.80 11.73
N ILE A 14 10.57 -36.59 12.78
CA ILE A 14 10.75 -36.12 14.16
C ILE A 14 12.18 -36.46 14.59
N ASN A 15 13.12 -35.57 14.30
CA ASN A 15 14.35 -35.27 15.08
C ASN A 15 15.36 -34.52 14.20
N LEU A 16 15.26 -33.19 14.16
CA LEU A 16 16.37 -32.32 13.78
C LEU A 16 16.56 -31.27 14.89
N PRO A 17 17.79 -31.06 15.39
CA PRO A 17 18.04 -30.10 16.46
C PRO A 17 17.83 -28.67 15.96
N ARG A 18 17.08 -27.87 16.74
CA ARG A 18 16.89 -26.43 16.54
C ARG A 18 18.25 -25.73 16.59
N LYS A 19 18.72 -25.20 15.46
CA LYS A 19 19.82 -24.21 15.41
C LYS A 19 19.23 -22.81 15.39
N SER A 20 19.71 -21.95 16.28
CA SER A 20 19.40 -20.52 16.36
C SER A 20 19.79 -19.79 15.08
N PRO A 21 18.98 -18.86 14.53
CA PRO A 21 19.33 -18.14 13.32
C PRO A 21 20.12 -16.87 13.65
N PHE A 22 21.20 -16.96 14.41
CA PHE A 22 22.14 -15.85 14.61
C PHE A 22 23.55 -16.40 14.85
N SER A 23 24.31 -16.56 13.76
CA SER A 23 25.78 -16.46 13.72
C SER A 23 26.25 -16.95 12.35
N GLY A 24 26.45 -16.00 11.45
CA GLY A 24 26.99 -16.25 10.13
C GLY A 24 27.57 -14.98 9.57
N HIS A 25 28.71 -14.55 10.13
CA HIS A 25 29.55 -13.54 9.48
C HIS A 25 29.96 -14.06 8.10
N ARG A 26 29.33 -13.54 7.05
CA ARG A 26 29.87 -13.60 5.69
C ARG A 26 30.47 -12.24 5.37
N ASN A 27 31.79 -12.23 5.25
CA ASN A 27 32.53 -11.16 4.60
C ASN A 27 32.09 -11.08 3.13
N LEU A 28 31.13 -10.19 2.87
CA LEU A 28 30.99 -9.55 1.56
C LEU A 28 31.80 -8.27 1.66
N THR A 29 32.87 -8.17 0.87
CA THR A 29 33.57 -6.92 0.63
C THR A 29 32.59 -5.95 -0.04
N ALA A 30 31.81 -5.25 0.79
CA ALA A 30 31.03 -4.10 0.40
C ALA A 30 32.02 -2.97 0.14
N ASN A 31 32.06 -2.50 -1.10
CA ASN A 31 32.64 -1.20 -1.42
C ASN A 31 31.73 -0.16 -0.74
N SER A 32 32.02 0.14 0.52
CA SER A 32 31.26 1.09 1.35
C SER A 32 31.67 2.51 1.01
N GLN A 33 31.41 2.92 -0.23
CA GLN A 33 31.17 4.32 -0.48
C GLN A 33 29.74 4.58 -0.01
N GLN A 34 29.60 5.06 1.23
CA GLN A 34 28.36 5.69 1.67
C GLN A 34 28.09 6.83 0.70
N ASN A 35 27.18 6.62 -0.25
CA ASN A 35 26.69 7.70 -1.09
C ASN A 35 26.17 8.80 -0.16
N PRO A 36 26.58 10.07 -0.36
CA PRO A 36 26.12 11.16 0.47
C PRO A 36 24.59 11.21 0.47
N LEU A 37 24.02 11.59 1.62
CA LEU A 37 22.57 11.76 1.78
C LEU A 37 22.02 12.65 0.65
N PRO A 38 20.80 12.37 0.13
CA PRO A 38 20.19 13.19 -0.92
C PRO A 38 20.21 14.66 -0.53
N SER A 39 20.61 15.52 -1.47
CA SER A 39 20.83 16.95 -1.25
C SER A 39 19.65 17.60 -0.51
N THR A 40 19.95 18.46 0.47
CA THR A 40 18.96 19.26 1.22
C THR A 40 18.15 20.25 0.37
N GLU A 41 18.42 20.33 -0.93
CA GLU A 41 17.74 21.21 -1.89
C GLU A 41 16.47 20.61 -2.52
N PHE A 42 16.12 19.35 -2.21
CA PHE A 42 14.90 18.75 -2.74
C PHE A 42 13.62 19.33 -2.11
N ASN A 43 12.87 20.11 -2.88
CA ASN A 43 11.60 20.69 -2.44
C ASN A 43 10.47 19.62 -2.43
N PHE A 44 10.44 18.82 -1.37
CA PHE A 44 9.45 17.74 -1.22
C PHE A 44 8.00 18.24 -1.20
N ALA A 45 7.74 19.41 -0.62
CA ALA A 45 6.39 19.98 -0.55
C ALA A 45 5.84 20.28 -1.95
N GLU A 46 6.66 20.92 -2.79
CA GLU A 46 6.32 21.21 -4.19
C GLU A 46 6.22 19.95 -5.03
N TYR A 47 7.14 19.00 -4.87
CA TYR A 47 7.08 17.69 -5.53
C TYR A 47 5.74 17.00 -5.25
N ARG A 48 5.38 16.87 -3.96
CA ARG A 48 4.12 16.21 -3.57
C ARG A 48 2.89 16.93 -4.13
N ALA A 49 2.85 18.27 -4.04
CA ALA A 49 1.74 19.05 -4.56
C ALA A 49 1.58 18.87 -6.09
N THR A 50 2.69 18.89 -6.82
CA THR A 50 2.73 18.68 -8.27
C THR A 50 2.22 17.28 -8.63
N LYS A 51 2.76 16.23 -8.01
CA LYS A 51 2.33 14.85 -8.28
C LYS A 51 0.85 14.65 -7.97
N VAL A 52 0.35 15.14 -6.84
CA VAL A 52 -1.07 15.05 -6.49
C VAL A 52 -1.96 15.70 -7.55
N ASN A 53 -1.60 16.87 -8.06
CA ASN A 53 -2.36 17.56 -9.11
C ASN A 53 -2.37 16.78 -10.42
N GLN A 54 -1.21 16.25 -10.85
CA GLN A 54 -1.09 15.45 -12.07
C GLN A 54 -1.89 14.14 -11.96
N ILE A 55 -1.80 13.45 -10.82
CA ILE A 55 -2.55 12.21 -10.56
C ILE A 55 -4.06 12.48 -10.57
N ASN A 56 -4.52 13.56 -9.93
CA ASN A 56 -5.93 13.93 -9.94
C ASN A 56 -6.45 14.18 -11.35
N LYS A 57 -5.68 14.90 -12.17
CA LYS A 57 -6.02 15.14 -13.58
C LYS A 57 -6.08 13.82 -14.36
N ALA A 58 -5.07 12.98 -14.23
CA ALA A 58 -5.00 11.70 -14.95
C ALA A 58 -6.15 10.76 -14.55
N LEU A 59 -6.54 10.72 -13.27
CA LEU A 59 -7.69 9.94 -12.80
C LEU A 59 -9.01 10.47 -13.38
N ASP A 60 -9.15 11.79 -13.48
CA ASP A 60 -10.34 12.41 -14.06
C ASP A 60 -10.53 12.02 -15.54
N GLU A 61 -9.43 11.98 -16.28
CA GLU A 61 -9.34 11.55 -17.68
C GLU A 61 -9.44 10.02 -17.86
N ALA A 62 -9.12 9.24 -16.82
CA ALA A 62 -9.15 7.78 -16.86
C ALA A 62 -10.55 7.20 -16.64
N VAL A 63 -11.39 7.86 -15.83
CA VAL A 63 -12.73 7.36 -15.45
C VAL A 63 -13.80 8.21 -16.11
N VAL A 64 -13.92 8.12 -17.44
CA VAL A 64 -14.87 8.93 -18.22
C VAL A 64 -16.19 8.17 -18.38
N PRO A 65 -17.36 8.82 -18.18
CA PRO A 65 -18.65 8.21 -18.49
C PRO A 65 -18.76 7.84 -19.97
N SER A 66 -19.19 6.61 -20.25
CA SER A 66 -19.54 6.19 -21.61
C SER A 66 -21.03 6.43 -21.87
N GLN A 67 -21.38 6.83 -23.10
CA GLN A 67 -22.79 7.01 -23.49
C GLN A 67 -23.61 5.71 -23.38
N ASN A 68 -22.95 4.55 -23.39
CA ASN A 68 -23.58 3.23 -23.35
C ASN A 68 -23.56 2.57 -21.97
N THR A 69 -23.21 3.32 -20.92
CA THR A 69 -23.11 2.81 -19.55
C THR A 69 -24.03 3.58 -18.60
N PRO A 70 -24.60 2.94 -17.55
CA PRO A 70 -25.42 3.64 -16.57
C PRO A 70 -24.65 4.81 -15.91
N PRO A 71 -25.12 6.07 -16.01
CA PRO A 71 -24.40 7.23 -15.47
C PRO A 71 -24.10 7.13 -13.97
N ILE A 72 -25.06 6.60 -13.20
CA ILE A 72 -24.94 6.43 -11.74
C ILE A 72 -23.73 5.58 -11.32
N LEU A 73 -23.34 4.60 -12.14
CA LEU A 73 -22.16 3.77 -11.87
C LEU A 73 -20.88 4.62 -11.94
N HIS A 74 -20.73 5.40 -13.01
CA HIS A 74 -19.57 6.27 -13.18
C HIS A 74 -19.54 7.40 -12.15
N GLU A 75 -20.69 7.95 -11.78
CA GLU A 75 -20.79 8.93 -10.69
C GLU A 75 -20.28 8.34 -9.37
N ALA A 76 -20.71 7.12 -9.02
CA ALA A 76 -20.26 6.43 -7.80
C ALA A 76 -18.75 6.10 -7.84
N MET A 77 -18.22 5.66 -8.98
CA MET A 77 -16.77 5.41 -9.14
C MET A 77 -15.95 6.69 -8.98
N ARG A 78 -16.37 7.78 -9.65
CA ARG A 78 -15.68 9.07 -9.62
C ARG A 78 -15.79 9.74 -8.26
N TYR A 79 -16.90 9.56 -7.55
CA TYR A 79 -17.13 10.17 -6.24
C TYR A 79 -16.02 9.86 -5.24
N THR A 80 -15.69 8.59 -5.04
CA THR A 80 -14.63 8.19 -4.09
C THR A 80 -13.25 8.64 -4.55
N LEU A 81 -12.98 8.56 -5.87
CA LEU A 81 -11.72 9.03 -6.44
C LEU A 81 -11.54 10.55 -6.26
N GLN A 82 -12.58 11.34 -6.48
CA GLN A 82 -12.58 12.80 -6.40
C GLN A 82 -12.80 13.35 -4.98
N ALA A 83 -13.08 12.50 -3.99
CA ALA A 83 -13.17 12.89 -2.58
C ALA A 83 -11.82 13.34 -1.97
N GLY A 84 -10.79 13.58 -2.80
CA GLY A 84 -9.44 13.94 -2.37
C GLY A 84 -8.65 12.71 -1.93
N GLY A 85 -7.64 12.92 -1.08
CA GLY A 85 -6.75 11.86 -0.60
C GLY A 85 -5.28 12.25 -0.76
N LYS A 86 -4.41 11.56 -0.03
CA LYS A 86 -2.97 11.87 -0.02
C LYS A 86 -2.23 11.42 -1.28
N ARG A 87 -2.87 10.59 -2.11
CA ARG A 87 -2.30 9.92 -3.30
C ARG A 87 -0.96 9.25 -3.00
N PHE A 88 -0.88 8.59 -1.85
CA PHE A 88 0.37 8.03 -1.33
C PHE A 88 0.91 6.92 -2.24
N ALA A 89 0.10 5.91 -2.52
CA ALA A 89 0.46 4.79 -3.41
C ALA A 89 0.84 5.24 -4.84
N PRO A 90 0.03 6.09 -5.53
CA PRO A 90 0.40 6.65 -6.83
C PRO A 90 1.72 7.43 -6.83
N THR A 91 1.94 8.26 -5.80
CA THR A 91 3.17 9.06 -5.68
C THR A 91 4.40 8.17 -5.48
N LEU A 92 4.27 7.11 -4.69
CA LEU A 92 5.32 6.10 -4.52
C LEU A 92 5.65 5.37 -5.82
N CYS A 93 4.63 5.02 -6.61
CA CYS A 93 4.81 4.38 -7.91
C CYS A 93 5.59 5.28 -8.87
N ILE A 94 5.19 6.55 -8.99
CA ILE A 94 5.87 7.52 -9.85
C ILE A 94 7.33 7.71 -9.39
N ALA A 95 7.55 7.96 -8.09
CA ALA A 95 8.89 8.14 -7.54
C ALA A 95 9.79 6.92 -7.77
N SER A 96 9.24 5.71 -7.70
CA SER A 96 10.00 4.46 -7.90
C SER A 96 10.27 4.16 -9.37
N CYS A 97 9.43 4.62 -10.29
CA CYS A 97 9.72 4.60 -11.72
C CYS A 97 10.87 5.55 -12.05
N GLU A 98 10.80 6.78 -11.54
CA GLU A 98 11.85 7.79 -11.70
C GLU A 98 13.17 7.31 -11.10
N LEU A 99 13.14 6.65 -9.93
CA LEU A 99 14.31 6.10 -9.24
C LEU A 99 15.24 5.27 -10.16
N VAL A 100 14.65 4.49 -11.07
CA VAL A 100 15.37 3.59 -11.99
C VAL A 100 15.52 4.15 -13.40
N GLY A 101 15.31 5.46 -13.57
CA GLY A 101 15.49 6.17 -14.84
C GLY A 101 14.27 6.18 -15.76
N GLY A 102 13.13 5.65 -15.31
CA GLY A 102 11.85 5.79 -16.00
C GLY A 102 11.31 7.22 -15.90
N ASN A 103 10.25 7.52 -16.66
CA ASN A 103 9.61 8.82 -16.63
C ASN A 103 8.20 8.77 -16.02
N GLU A 104 7.71 9.93 -15.58
CA GLU A 104 6.39 10.06 -14.97
C GLU A 104 5.26 9.59 -15.90
N SER A 105 5.31 9.95 -17.18
CA SER A 105 4.25 9.59 -18.15
C SER A 105 4.09 8.09 -18.31
N LEU A 106 5.19 7.33 -18.20
CA LEU A 106 5.19 5.87 -18.27
C LEU A 106 4.57 5.26 -17.01
N ALA A 107 4.81 5.86 -15.85
CA ALA A 107 4.28 5.42 -14.56
C ALA A 107 2.81 5.82 -14.33
N MET A 108 2.34 6.91 -14.95
CA MET A 108 1.03 7.50 -14.67
C MET A 108 -0.14 6.51 -14.83
N PRO A 109 -0.21 5.65 -15.87
CA PRO A 109 -1.27 4.66 -15.96
C PRO A 109 -1.30 3.66 -14.79
N MET A 110 -0.14 3.20 -14.34
CA MET A 110 -0.04 2.32 -13.16
C MET A 110 -0.39 3.08 -11.87
N ALA A 111 0.03 4.34 -11.76
CA ALA A 111 -0.33 5.20 -10.63
C ALA A 111 -1.86 5.40 -10.53
N CYS A 112 -2.53 5.61 -11.67
CA CYS A 112 -3.98 5.63 -11.76
C CYS A 112 -4.61 4.29 -11.36
N ALA A 113 -4.10 3.18 -11.89
CA ALA A 113 -4.59 1.84 -11.58
C ALA A 113 -4.50 1.53 -10.07
N LEU A 114 -3.39 1.90 -9.42
CA LEU A 114 -3.22 1.76 -7.97
C LEU A 114 -4.25 2.58 -7.20
N GLU A 115 -4.51 3.84 -7.56
CA GLU A 115 -5.51 4.65 -6.85
C GLU A 115 -6.94 4.16 -7.10
N MET A 116 -7.25 3.64 -8.30
CA MET A 116 -8.54 2.99 -8.58
C MET A 116 -8.75 1.77 -7.68
N MET A 117 -7.71 0.96 -7.50
CA MET A 117 -7.71 -0.19 -6.61
C MET A 117 -7.85 0.20 -5.13
N VAL A 118 -7.13 1.25 -4.69
CA VAL A 118 -7.30 1.80 -3.34
C VAL A 118 -8.71 2.33 -3.13
N ALA A 119 -9.26 3.10 -4.08
CA ALA A 119 -10.62 3.62 -4.00
C ALA A 119 -11.66 2.49 -3.97
N SER A 120 -11.46 1.43 -4.76
CA SER A 120 -12.29 0.23 -4.72
C SER A 120 -12.29 -0.43 -3.34
N ALA A 121 -11.10 -0.63 -2.75
CA ALA A 121 -10.98 -1.21 -1.41
C ALA A 121 -11.65 -0.33 -0.34
N VAL A 122 -11.50 1.00 -0.42
CA VAL A 122 -12.14 1.95 0.50
C VAL A 122 -13.67 1.89 0.41
N ILE A 123 -14.24 1.79 -0.80
CA ILE A 123 -15.68 1.67 -0.97
C ILE A 123 -16.21 0.42 -0.25
N LEU A 124 -15.52 -0.71 -0.36
CA LEU A 124 -15.91 -1.94 0.32
C LEU A 124 -15.67 -1.89 1.82
N ASP A 125 -14.60 -1.25 2.27
CA ASP A 125 -14.29 -1.06 3.70
C ASP A 125 -15.41 -0.27 4.39
N ASP A 126 -15.98 0.75 3.73
CA ASP A 126 -17.02 1.60 4.30
C ASP A 126 -18.43 0.96 4.39
N LEU A 127 -18.68 -0.19 3.76
CA LEU A 127 -20.03 -0.79 3.69
C LEU A 127 -20.58 -1.20 5.07
N PRO A 128 -21.91 -1.29 5.24
CA PRO A 128 -22.52 -1.72 6.50
C PRO A 128 -22.10 -3.11 7.00
N CYS A 129 -21.72 -4.01 6.09
CA CYS A 129 -21.27 -5.36 6.42
C CYS A 129 -19.77 -5.47 6.75
N THR A 130 -19.03 -4.36 6.70
CA THR A 130 -17.61 -4.24 7.00
C THR A 130 -17.41 -3.21 8.11
N ASP A 131 -16.77 -2.05 7.86
CA ASP A 131 -16.59 -1.04 8.91
C ASP A 131 -17.89 -0.26 9.19
N ASN A 132 -18.86 -0.18 8.27
CA ASN A 132 -20.07 0.63 8.43
C ASN A 132 -19.75 2.11 8.74
N ASP A 133 -18.77 2.67 8.04
CA ASP A 133 -18.34 4.06 8.22
C ASP A 133 -19.25 5.00 7.41
N ASP A 134 -19.91 5.95 8.07
CA ASP A 134 -20.82 6.93 7.43
C ASP A 134 -20.06 8.02 6.65
N LEU A 135 -18.79 8.25 6.97
CA LEU A 135 -17.97 9.34 6.44
C LEU A 135 -16.61 8.84 5.96
N ARG A 136 -16.15 9.40 4.84
CA ARG A 136 -14.82 9.19 4.29
C ARG A 136 -14.27 10.50 3.73
N ARG A 137 -13.08 10.90 4.18
CA ARG A 137 -12.39 12.14 3.73
C ARG A 137 -13.28 13.39 3.90
N GLY A 138 -13.99 13.48 5.03
CA GLY A 138 -14.90 14.59 5.33
C GLY A 138 -16.20 14.64 4.49
N LYS A 139 -16.48 13.61 3.68
CA LYS A 139 -17.71 13.48 2.89
C LYS A 139 -18.49 12.22 3.27
N PRO A 140 -19.80 12.12 3.00
CA PRO A 140 -20.55 10.88 3.15
C PRO A 140 -19.86 9.72 2.43
N ALA A 141 -19.80 8.55 3.06
CA ALA A 141 -19.29 7.35 2.41
C ALA A 141 -20.12 7.00 1.17
N ASN A 142 -19.52 6.24 0.23
CA ASN A 142 -20.14 5.97 -1.08
C ASN A 142 -21.56 5.38 -0.94
N HIS A 143 -21.73 4.42 -0.03
CA HIS A 143 -23.01 3.75 0.21
C HIS A 143 -24.06 4.65 0.84
N LYS A 144 -23.67 5.75 1.50
CA LYS A 144 -24.60 6.76 2.02
C LYS A 144 -25.17 7.63 0.91
N VAL A 145 -24.45 7.79 -0.20
CA VAL A 145 -24.86 8.60 -1.35
C VAL A 145 -25.59 7.76 -2.39
N PHE A 146 -25.05 6.60 -2.74
CA PHE A 146 -25.51 5.80 -3.88
C PHE A 146 -26.20 4.48 -3.48
N GLY A 147 -26.21 4.15 -2.19
CA GLY A 147 -26.70 2.86 -1.67
C GLY A 147 -25.68 1.73 -1.82
N GLU A 148 -25.92 0.64 -1.09
CA GLU A 148 -24.99 -0.51 -0.99
C GLU A 148 -24.78 -1.20 -2.35
N GLY A 149 -25.87 -1.46 -3.08
CA GLY A 149 -25.79 -2.19 -4.36
C GLY A 149 -24.95 -1.48 -5.42
N ILE A 150 -25.11 -0.16 -5.57
CA ILE A 150 -24.29 0.63 -6.50
C ILE A 150 -22.84 0.72 -6.01
N SER A 151 -22.62 0.85 -4.70
CA SER A 151 -21.26 0.91 -4.14
C SER A 151 -20.46 -0.35 -4.43
N VAL A 152 -21.05 -1.53 -4.25
CA VAL A 152 -20.42 -2.82 -4.58
C VAL A 152 -20.05 -2.88 -6.07
N LEU A 153 -20.98 -2.49 -6.95
CA LEU A 153 -20.74 -2.49 -8.40
C LEU A 153 -19.68 -1.46 -8.82
N ALA A 154 -19.64 -0.28 -8.18
CA ALA A 154 -18.65 0.75 -8.44
C ALA A 154 -17.24 0.30 -8.03
N SER A 155 -17.11 -0.36 -6.87
CA SER A 155 -15.86 -1.00 -6.45
C SER A 155 -15.40 -2.04 -7.47
N GLN A 156 -16.30 -2.95 -7.87
CA GLN A 156 -15.98 -3.98 -8.86
C GLN A 156 -15.52 -3.37 -10.19
N ALA A 157 -16.24 -2.38 -10.70
CA ALA A 157 -15.91 -1.69 -11.95
C ALA A 157 -14.54 -0.99 -11.88
N LEU A 158 -14.22 -0.33 -10.77
CA LEU A 158 -12.91 0.30 -10.56
C LEU A 158 -11.76 -0.72 -10.58
N SER A 159 -11.94 -1.89 -9.96
CA SER A 159 -10.91 -2.92 -9.93
C SER A 159 -10.58 -3.46 -11.32
N PHE A 160 -11.59 -3.67 -12.17
CA PHE A 160 -11.38 -4.11 -13.55
C PHE A 160 -10.84 -2.99 -14.44
N LEU A 161 -11.37 -1.77 -14.28
CA LEU A 161 -10.89 -0.60 -15.01
C LEU A 161 -9.42 -0.32 -14.71
N ALA A 162 -8.94 -0.55 -13.48
CA ALA A 162 -7.53 -0.39 -13.14
C ALA A 162 -6.60 -1.23 -14.04
N ILE A 163 -6.95 -2.50 -14.26
CA ILE A 163 -6.16 -3.43 -15.08
C ILE A 163 -6.26 -3.06 -16.57
N GLU A 164 -7.49 -2.80 -17.04
CA GLU A 164 -7.74 -2.37 -18.42
C GLU A 164 -7.01 -1.06 -18.74
N HIS A 165 -7.11 -0.07 -17.86
CA HIS A 165 -6.47 1.22 -18.03
C HIS A 165 -4.94 1.09 -18.09
N PHE A 166 -4.35 0.30 -17.18
CA PHE A 166 -2.91 0.08 -17.21
C PHE A 166 -2.45 -0.59 -18.50
N GLU A 167 -3.08 -1.69 -18.92
CA GLU A 167 -2.69 -2.40 -20.15
C GLU A 167 -2.85 -1.50 -21.38
N THR A 168 -4.02 -0.89 -21.55
CA THR A 168 -4.34 -0.11 -22.75
C THR A 168 -3.45 1.12 -22.92
N LYS A 169 -3.04 1.76 -21.82
CA LYS A 169 -2.23 2.98 -21.84
C LYS A 169 -0.72 2.74 -21.84
N THR A 170 -0.27 1.52 -21.54
CA THR A 170 1.17 1.17 -21.57
C THR A 170 1.55 0.21 -22.69
N LYS A 171 0.56 -0.19 -23.49
CA LYS A 171 0.76 -1.09 -24.63
C LYS A 171 1.78 -0.52 -25.62
N GLY A 172 2.86 -1.27 -25.83
CA GLY A 172 3.96 -0.89 -26.72
C GLY A 172 5.02 0.00 -26.07
N GLU A 173 4.76 0.55 -24.89
CA GLU A 173 5.70 1.38 -24.12
C GLU A 173 6.54 0.54 -23.15
N ILE A 174 5.98 -0.56 -22.62
CA ILE A 174 6.69 -1.53 -21.78
C ILE A 174 6.66 -2.94 -22.40
N SER A 175 7.62 -3.78 -22.04
CA SER A 175 7.63 -5.18 -22.49
C SER A 175 6.44 -5.96 -21.92
N SER A 176 5.93 -6.93 -22.69
CA SER A 176 4.80 -7.76 -22.23
C SER A 176 5.11 -8.53 -20.95
N ASP A 177 6.36 -8.94 -20.74
CA ASP A 177 6.80 -9.58 -19.49
C ASP A 177 6.62 -8.64 -18.27
N ARG A 178 7.11 -7.41 -18.38
CA ARG A 178 6.97 -6.40 -17.31
C ARG A 178 5.52 -6.03 -17.04
N LEU A 179 4.72 -5.89 -18.11
CA LEU A 179 3.28 -5.63 -18.00
C LEU A 179 2.59 -6.75 -17.22
N VAL A 180 2.80 -8.01 -17.61
CA VAL A 180 2.20 -9.16 -16.92
C VAL A 180 2.67 -9.26 -15.48
N ARG A 181 3.97 -9.07 -15.20
CA ARG A 181 4.50 -9.06 -13.83
C ARG A 181 3.84 -7.97 -12.98
N ALA A 182 3.69 -6.76 -13.49
CA ALA A 182 3.07 -5.65 -12.76
C ALA A 182 1.58 -5.91 -12.51
N VAL A 183 0.85 -6.49 -13.47
CA VAL A 183 -0.56 -6.91 -13.26
C VAL A 183 -0.65 -7.99 -12.18
N VAL A 184 0.26 -8.97 -12.16
CA VAL A 184 0.28 -10.02 -11.13
C VAL A 184 0.57 -9.45 -9.74
N GLU A 185 1.55 -8.55 -9.61
CA GLU A 185 1.83 -7.84 -8.35
C GLU A 185 0.59 -7.09 -7.87
N LEU A 186 -0.02 -6.29 -8.74
CA LEU A 186 -1.21 -5.49 -8.45
C LEU A 186 -2.41 -6.35 -8.00
N CYS A 187 -2.75 -7.39 -8.75
CA CYS A 187 -3.83 -8.31 -8.41
C CYS A 187 -3.54 -9.12 -7.14
N SER A 188 -2.30 -9.55 -6.93
CA SER A 188 -1.92 -10.26 -5.70
C SER A 188 -2.00 -9.37 -4.48
N ALA A 189 -1.76 -8.06 -4.62
CA ALA A 189 -1.79 -7.10 -3.54
C ALA A 189 -3.19 -6.82 -2.99
N LEU A 190 -4.22 -6.85 -3.83
CA LEU A 190 -5.61 -6.76 -3.38
C LEU A 190 -6.26 -8.12 -3.13
N GLY A 191 -5.71 -9.20 -3.68
CA GLY A 191 -6.32 -10.52 -3.60
C GLY A 191 -6.18 -11.23 -2.24
N SER A 192 -6.38 -12.55 -2.28
CA SER A 192 -6.37 -13.43 -1.10
C SER A 192 -5.03 -13.58 -0.38
N LYS A 193 -3.97 -12.94 -0.88
CA LYS A 193 -2.63 -12.91 -0.27
C LYS A 193 -2.21 -11.48 0.13
N GLY A 194 -3.14 -10.52 0.06
CA GLY A 194 -2.89 -9.12 0.33
C GLY A 194 -4.05 -8.48 1.08
N ALA A 195 -4.53 -7.32 0.59
CA ALA A 195 -5.46 -6.47 1.31
C ALA A 195 -6.71 -7.19 1.80
N VAL A 196 -7.33 -8.04 0.98
CA VAL A 196 -8.51 -8.83 1.40
C VAL A 196 -8.17 -9.82 2.51
N ALA A 197 -6.98 -10.45 2.50
CA ALA A 197 -6.56 -11.32 3.59
C ALA A 197 -6.38 -10.56 4.90
N GLY A 198 -5.77 -9.38 4.83
CA GLY A 198 -5.63 -8.48 5.97
C GLY A 198 -6.98 -7.98 6.49
N GLN A 199 -7.91 -7.63 5.61
CA GLN A 199 -9.26 -7.20 5.97
C GLN A 199 -10.04 -8.30 6.70
N VAL A 200 -10.00 -9.53 6.18
CA VAL A 200 -10.67 -10.66 6.82
C VAL A 200 -10.06 -10.97 8.19
N ALA A 201 -8.73 -10.87 8.31
CA ALA A 201 -8.07 -11.02 9.61
C ALA A 201 -8.46 -9.90 10.59
N ASP A 202 -8.53 -8.65 10.14
CA ASP A 202 -8.96 -7.48 10.94
C ASP A 202 -10.36 -7.70 11.51
N ILE A 203 -11.35 -7.97 10.64
CA ILE A 203 -12.75 -8.23 11.04
C ILE A 203 -12.84 -9.40 12.03
N ASN A 204 -12.12 -10.50 11.75
CA ASN A 204 -12.14 -11.67 12.63
C ASN A 204 -11.44 -11.43 13.98
N SER A 205 -10.62 -10.39 14.10
CA SER A 205 -9.89 -10.03 15.32
C SER A 205 -10.66 -9.06 16.22
N GLU A 206 -11.71 -8.42 15.69
CA GLU A 206 -12.53 -7.47 16.47
C GLU A 206 -13.10 -8.11 17.73
N GLY A 207 -12.95 -7.42 18.86
CA GLY A 207 -13.42 -7.88 20.17
C GLY A 207 -12.60 -9.03 20.79
N LYS A 208 -11.48 -9.43 20.19
CA LYS A 208 -10.60 -10.51 20.70
C LYS A 208 -9.27 -9.95 21.19
N GLU A 209 -8.56 -10.76 21.97
CA GLU A 209 -7.14 -10.52 22.25
C GLU A 209 -6.32 -10.86 21.00
N VAL A 210 -5.42 -9.95 20.62
CA VAL A 210 -4.60 -10.04 19.40
C VAL A 210 -3.14 -9.87 19.80
N SER A 211 -2.30 -10.82 19.41
CA SER A 211 -0.85 -10.71 19.60
C SER A 211 -0.23 -9.70 18.64
N LEU A 212 0.96 -9.19 18.97
CA LEU A 212 1.72 -8.31 18.07
C LEU A 212 1.97 -8.95 16.70
N SER A 213 2.22 -10.26 16.64
CA SER A 213 2.41 -10.97 15.36
C SER A 213 1.15 -11.03 14.50
N GLU A 214 -0.03 -11.15 15.12
CA GLU A 214 -1.31 -11.13 14.41
C GLU A 214 -1.64 -9.73 13.91
N LEU A 215 -1.40 -8.71 14.75
CA LEU A 215 -1.55 -7.31 14.34
C LEU A 215 -0.61 -6.96 13.18
N GLU A 216 0.65 -7.38 13.25
CA GLU A 216 1.61 -7.18 12.17
C GLU A 216 1.16 -7.89 10.89
N PHE A 217 0.60 -9.10 10.98
CA PHE A 217 0.00 -9.77 9.82
C PHE A 217 -1.14 -8.96 9.21
N ILE A 218 -2.07 -8.47 10.03
CA ILE A 218 -3.18 -7.62 9.57
C ILE A 218 -2.62 -6.40 8.82
N HIS A 219 -1.73 -5.66 9.45
CA HIS A 219 -1.22 -4.39 8.93
C HIS A 219 -0.34 -4.55 7.70
N ARG A 220 0.52 -5.59 7.66
CA ARG A 220 1.32 -5.93 6.47
C ARG A 220 0.46 -6.29 5.27
N ASN A 221 -0.68 -6.94 5.48
CA ASN A 221 -1.55 -7.38 4.38
C ASN A 221 -2.56 -6.30 3.98
N LYS A 222 -3.32 -5.74 4.93
CA LYS A 222 -4.40 -4.76 4.70
C LYS A 222 -3.88 -3.49 4.03
N THR A 223 -2.79 -2.94 4.55
CA THR A 223 -2.20 -1.68 4.07
C THR A 223 -0.80 -1.87 3.50
N GLY A 224 0.04 -2.68 4.14
CA GLY A 224 1.44 -2.82 3.74
C GLY A 224 1.63 -3.32 2.31
N LYS A 225 0.77 -4.23 1.86
CA LYS A 225 0.91 -4.87 0.55
C LYS A 225 0.69 -3.92 -0.62
N ILE A 226 -0.25 -2.97 -0.50
CA ILE A 226 -0.47 -1.98 -1.56
C ILE A 226 0.70 -0.99 -1.64
N VAL A 227 1.32 -0.64 -0.49
CA VAL A 227 2.51 0.22 -0.44
C VAL A 227 3.72 -0.48 -1.05
N GLU A 228 3.96 -1.74 -0.67
CA GLU A 228 5.00 -2.61 -1.27
C GLU A 228 4.82 -2.70 -2.79
N THR A 229 3.59 -2.96 -3.24
CA THR A 229 3.27 -3.14 -4.66
C THR A 229 3.42 -1.85 -5.44
N SER A 230 3.07 -0.70 -4.84
CA SER A 230 3.20 0.60 -5.50
C SER A 230 4.63 0.88 -5.94
N VAL A 231 5.60 0.63 -5.05
CA VAL A 231 7.00 0.88 -5.36
C VAL A 231 7.59 -0.17 -6.32
N VAL A 232 7.20 -1.43 -6.17
CA VAL A 232 7.62 -2.53 -7.07
C VAL A 232 7.08 -2.30 -8.49
N CYS A 233 5.81 -1.95 -8.64
CA CYS A 233 5.22 -1.63 -9.93
C CYS A 233 5.88 -0.42 -10.57
N GLY A 234 6.24 0.61 -9.79
CA GLY A 234 7.04 1.73 -10.27
C GLY A 234 8.37 1.30 -10.89
N VAL A 235 9.15 0.49 -10.18
CA VAL A 235 10.43 -0.03 -10.69
C VAL A 235 10.24 -0.94 -11.92
N LEU A 236 9.23 -1.81 -11.92
CA LEU A 236 8.92 -2.67 -13.08
C LEU A 236 8.62 -1.84 -14.32
N VAL A 237 7.78 -0.81 -14.18
CA VAL A 237 7.39 0.09 -15.26
C VAL A 237 8.58 0.95 -15.71
N GLY A 238 9.39 1.45 -14.77
CA GLY A 238 10.59 2.24 -15.06
C GLY A 238 11.74 1.45 -15.68
N GLY A 239 11.61 0.13 -15.79
CA GLY A 239 12.59 -0.71 -16.47
C GLY A 239 13.73 -1.22 -15.58
N GLY A 240 13.54 -1.21 -14.26
CA GLY A 240 14.52 -1.72 -13.32
C GLY A 240 14.77 -3.23 -13.45
N ASN A 241 15.87 -3.67 -12.87
CA ASN A 241 16.30 -5.07 -12.81
C ASN A 241 15.81 -5.77 -11.52
N ASP A 242 15.98 -7.08 -11.44
CA ASP A 242 15.46 -7.87 -10.31
C ASP A 242 16.12 -7.52 -8.96
N VAL A 243 17.36 -7.01 -8.95
CA VAL A 243 18.01 -6.54 -7.71
C VAL A 243 17.34 -5.26 -7.22
N GLU A 244 17.11 -4.31 -8.12
CA GLU A 244 16.40 -3.05 -7.82
C GLU A 244 14.97 -3.32 -7.33
N ILE A 245 14.28 -4.29 -7.94
CA ILE A 245 12.94 -4.74 -7.52
C ILE A 245 12.98 -5.27 -6.08
N GLU A 246 13.95 -6.10 -5.73
CA GLU A 246 14.01 -6.65 -4.37
C GLU A 246 14.44 -5.62 -3.32
N MET A 247 15.34 -4.69 -3.65
CA MET A 247 15.68 -3.58 -2.74
C MET A 247 14.46 -2.69 -2.49
N ILE A 248 13.76 -2.29 -3.55
CA ILE A 248 12.58 -1.44 -3.39
C ILE A 248 11.43 -2.18 -2.69
N ARG A 249 11.32 -3.50 -2.86
CA ARG A 249 10.33 -4.32 -2.16
C ARG A 249 10.54 -4.28 -0.64
N LYS A 250 11.79 -4.36 -0.18
CA LYS A 250 12.10 -4.23 1.26
C LYS A 250 11.80 -2.84 1.79
N TYR A 251 12.17 -1.79 1.04
CA TYR A 251 11.76 -0.41 1.32
C TYR A 251 10.23 -0.34 1.50
N GLY A 252 9.48 -0.85 0.51
CA GLY A 252 8.01 -0.82 0.51
C GLY A 252 7.38 -1.58 1.68
N LYS A 253 7.95 -2.73 2.09
CA LYS A 253 7.49 -3.49 3.26
C LYS A 253 7.64 -2.71 4.56
N CYS A 254 8.75 -2.02 4.74
CA CYS A 254 9.01 -1.20 5.92
C CYS A 254 8.10 0.03 5.93
N MET A 255 8.03 0.72 4.80
CA MET A 255 7.17 1.88 4.60
C MET A 255 5.68 1.59 4.82
N GLY A 256 5.21 0.45 4.31
CA GLY A 256 3.82 0.03 4.47
C GLY A 256 3.43 -0.20 5.92
N LEU A 257 4.31 -0.84 6.70
CA LEU A 257 4.07 -1.06 8.12
C LEU A 257 4.20 0.24 8.92
N ALA A 258 5.22 1.05 8.66
CA ALA A 258 5.41 2.35 9.31
C ALA A 258 4.21 3.28 9.10
N TYR A 259 3.64 3.28 7.89
CA TYR A 259 2.46 4.07 7.56
C TYR A 259 1.26 3.72 8.45
N GLN A 260 1.04 2.42 8.67
CA GLN A 260 -0.08 1.93 9.46
C GLN A 260 0.15 2.11 10.96
N VAL A 261 1.35 1.85 11.48
CA VAL A 261 1.71 2.16 12.88
C VAL A 261 1.46 3.65 13.16
N TRP A 262 1.85 4.52 12.22
CA TRP A 262 1.61 5.96 12.37
C TRP A 262 0.13 6.33 12.24
N ASP A 263 -0.66 5.62 11.44
CA ASP A 263 -2.11 5.85 11.37
C ASP A 263 -2.79 5.51 12.70
N ASP A 264 -2.43 4.38 13.31
CA ASP A 264 -2.91 3.98 14.62
C ASP A 264 -2.58 5.04 15.69
N ILE A 265 -1.36 5.59 15.67
CA ILE A 265 -0.94 6.69 16.57
C ILE A 265 -1.81 7.93 16.36
N LEU A 266 -2.09 8.29 15.11
CA LEU A 266 -2.93 9.45 14.80
C LEU A 266 -4.39 9.23 15.18
N ASP A 267 -4.93 8.02 15.02
CA ASP A 267 -6.31 7.70 15.41
C ASP A 267 -6.51 7.76 16.94
N GLU A 268 -5.46 7.44 17.71
CA GLU A 268 -5.46 7.51 19.18
C GLU A 268 -5.17 8.91 19.74
N THR A 269 -4.31 9.70 19.07
CA THR A 269 -3.86 11.00 19.58
C THR A 269 -4.50 12.22 18.90
N GLY A 270 -5.09 12.03 17.71
CA GLY A 270 -5.64 13.10 16.88
C GLY A 270 -7.07 13.49 17.22
N ASN A 271 -7.50 14.65 16.73
CA ASN A 271 -8.90 15.07 16.79
C ASN A 271 -9.65 14.68 15.49
N THR A 272 -10.98 14.55 15.58
CA THR A 272 -11.83 14.09 14.44
C THR A 272 -11.78 15.04 13.23
N GLU A 273 -11.58 16.34 13.47
CA GLU A 273 -11.56 17.36 12.41
C GLU A 273 -10.29 17.26 11.53
N GLU A 274 -9.13 16.97 12.12
CA GLU A 274 -7.85 16.85 11.41
C GLU A 274 -7.73 15.55 10.60
N LEU A 275 -8.34 14.45 11.05
CA LEU A 275 -8.24 13.14 10.40
C LEU A 275 -9.23 12.95 9.23
N GLY A 276 -10.28 13.77 9.16
CA GLY A 276 -11.35 13.63 8.15
C GLY A 276 -12.16 12.32 8.25
N LYS A 277 -12.00 11.59 9.37
CA LYS A 277 -12.74 10.40 9.83
C LYS A 277 -12.93 10.50 11.36
N LYS A 278 -13.89 9.76 11.93
CA LYS A 278 -14.16 9.77 13.38
C LYS A 278 -12.94 9.25 14.15
N ALA A 279 -12.31 10.11 14.97
CA ALA A 279 -11.19 9.72 15.82
C ALA A 279 -11.65 8.77 16.93
N GLY A 280 -10.76 7.89 17.39
CA GLY A 280 -11.06 6.90 18.44
C GLY A 280 -12.06 5.82 18.03
N LYS A 281 -12.28 5.60 16.73
CA LYS A 281 -13.20 4.55 16.26
C LYS A 281 -12.70 3.16 16.64
N ASP A 282 -11.38 2.99 16.65
CA ASP A 282 -10.73 1.72 16.98
C ASP A 282 -10.93 1.36 18.46
N LEU A 283 -10.99 2.37 19.34
CA LEU A 283 -11.36 2.18 20.75
C LEU A 283 -12.82 1.71 20.89
N VAL A 284 -13.74 2.30 20.12
CA VAL A 284 -15.18 1.94 20.16
C VAL A 284 -15.41 0.51 19.66
N ARG A 285 -14.65 0.07 18.64
CA ARG A 285 -14.74 -1.30 18.09
C ARG A 285 -13.85 -2.31 18.80
N ASN A 286 -13.13 -1.88 19.84
CA ASN A 286 -12.14 -2.69 20.55
C ASN A 286 -11.11 -3.33 19.58
N LYS A 287 -10.74 -2.63 18.49
CA LYS A 287 -9.70 -3.08 17.56
C LYS A 287 -8.35 -3.14 18.26
N ALA A 288 -7.48 -4.02 17.76
CA ALA A 288 -6.09 -4.07 18.17
C ALA A 288 -5.30 -3.03 17.38
N THR A 289 -4.56 -2.19 18.09
CA THR A 289 -3.71 -1.16 17.50
C THR A 289 -2.32 -1.21 18.14
N TYR A 290 -1.32 -0.67 17.47
CA TYR A 290 0.04 -0.63 18.04
C TYR A 290 0.09 0.15 19.38
N PRO A 291 -0.46 1.37 19.48
CA PRO A 291 -0.48 2.09 20.75
C PRO A 291 -1.16 1.34 21.89
N LYS A 292 -2.24 0.58 21.62
CA LYS A 292 -2.91 -0.26 22.62
C LYS A 292 -2.03 -1.42 23.12
N LEU A 293 -1.22 -2.03 22.24
CA LEU A 293 -0.41 -3.21 22.58
C LEU A 293 0.97 -2.87 23.16
N MET A 294 1.58 -1.77 22.75
CA MET A 294 2.95 -1.40 23.17
C MET A 294 3.08 0.01 23.76
N GLY A 295 2.02 0.81 23.74
CA GLY A 295 2.06 2.21 24.15
C GLY A 295 2.43 3.15 23.00
N VAL A 296 1.97 4.41 23.10
CA VAL A 296 2.18 5.44 22.07
C VAL A 296 3.66 5.71 21.81
N ASP A 297 4.48 5.80 22.86
CA ASP A 297 5.90 6.16 22.70
C ASP A 297 6.73 5.05 22.04
N GLU A 298 6.51 3.79 22.44
CA GLU A 298 7.14 2.65 21.76
C GLU A 298 6.62 2.49 20.33
N SER A 299 5.35 2.78 20.06
CA SER A 299 4.80 2.78 18.70
C SER A 299 5.49 3.83 17.82
N LYS A 300 5.71 5.04 18.35
CA LYS A 300 6.45 6.12 17.64
C LYS A 300 7.89 5.71 17.35
N LYS A 301 8.56 5.07 18.31
CA LYS A 301 9.92 4.56 18.14
C LYS A 301 9.97 3.48 17.07
N TYR A 302 9.07 2.49 17.14
CA TYR A 302 8.97 1.40 16.18
C TYR A 302 8.71 1.90 14.74
N ALA A 303 7.80 2.85 14.56
CA ALA A 303 7.56 3.46 13.25
C ALA A 303 8.80 4.16 12.68
N ARG A 304 9.59 4.82 13.53
CA ARG A 304 10.84 5.49 13.13
C ARG A 304 11.94 4.48 12.79
N GLU A 305 12.05 3.38 13.53
CA GLU A 305 12.98 2.28 13.21
C GLU A 305 12.68 1.69 11.84
N LEU A 306 11.41 1.42 11.53
CA LEU A 306 10.99 0.98 10.19
C LEU A 306 11.35 2.00 9.09
N VAL A 307 11.23 3.31 9.34
CA VAL A 307 11.66 4.34 8.39
C VAL A 307 13.17 4.36 8.20
N VAL A 308 13.95 4.13 9.26
CA VAL A 308 15.41 3.99 9.14
C VAL A 308 15.76 2.79 8.27
N GLU A 309 15.20 1.61 8.56
CA GLU A 309 15.39 0.40 7.76
C GLU A 309 15.01 0.61 6.29
N ALA A 310 13.88 1.28 6.02
CA ALA A 310 13.47 1.62 4.67
C ALA A 310 14.56 2.43 3.94
N LYS A 311 15.07 3.48 4.59
CA LYS A 311 16.06 4.39 3.99
C LYS A 311 17.41 3.71 3.75
N GLU A 312 17.78 2.71 4.53
CA GLU A 312 18.99 1.92 4.29
C GLU A 312 18.94 1.19 2.94
N GLU A 313 17.78 0.66 2.56
CA GLU A 313 17.59 -0.01 1.26
C GLU A 313 17.72 0.97 0.08
N LEU A 314 17.50 2.27 0.29
CA LEU A 314 17.71 3.29 -0.74
C LEU A 314 19.19 3.58 -1.03
N SER A 315 20.12 3.14 -0.17
CA SER A 315 21.56 3.35 -0.36
C SER A 315 22.14 2.66 -1.60
N TYR A 316 21.42 1.65 -2.12
CA TYR A 316 21.76 0.96 -3.36
C TYR A 316 21.60 1.84 -4.60
N PHE A 317 20.71 2.83 -4.55
CA PHE A 317 20.36 3.67 -5.68
C PHE A 317 21.18 4.97 -5.71
N ASP A 318 21.11 5.67 -6.85
CA ASP A 318 21.65 7.03 -6.93
C ASP A 318 20.95 7.95 -5.91
N SER A 319 21.75 8.69 -5.13
CA SER A 319 21.24 9.55 -4.05
C SER A 319 20.29 10.64 -4.54
N THR A 320 20.50 11.18 -5.75
CA THR A 320 19.64 12.22 -6.32
C THR A 320 18.30 11.60 -6.74
N MET A 321 18.35 10.45 -7.40
CA MET A 321 17.14 9.73 -7.82
C MET A 321 16.35 9.16 -6.63
N ALA A 322 17.02 8.84 -5.52
CA ALA A 322 16.41 8.37 -4.28
C ALA A 322 15.79 9.47 -3.41
N ALA A 323 16.08 10.75 -3.68
CA ALA A 323 15.62 11.88 -2.87
C ALA A 323 14.09 11.88 -2.63
N PRO A 324 13.22 11.70 -3.65
CA PRO A 324 11.77 11.71 -3.43
C PRO A 324 11.33 10.65 -2.41
N LEU A 325 11.79 9.40 -2.56
CA LEU A 325 11.45 8.30 -1.65
C LEU A 325 12.02 8.52 -0.25
N TYR A 326 13.24 9.02 -0.14
CA TYR A 326 13.85 9.38 1.15
C TYR A 326 13.01 10.40 1.92
N HIS A 327 12.52 11.45 1.24
CA HIS A 327 11.68 12.47 1.85
C HIS A 327 10.27 11.97 2.16
N ILE A 328 9.69 11.11 1.31
CA ILE A 328 8.43 10.42 1.60
C ILE A 328 8.55 9.59 2.89
N ALA A 329 9.67 8.88 3.07
CA ALA A 329 9.93 8.08 4.27
C ALA A 329 9.89 8.93 5.55
N ASN A 330 10.57 10.08 5.56
CA ASN A 330 10.53 10.99 6.70
C ASN A 330 9.13 11.61 6.91
N PHE A 331 8.39 11.88 5.83
CA PHE A 331 7.05 12.46 5.91
C PHE A 331 6.06 11.53 6.62
N VAL A 332 6.17 10.21 6.41
CA VAL A 332 5.25 9.24 7.01
C VAL A 332 5.20 9.33 8.54
N VAL A 333 6.34 9.57 9.19
CA VAL A 333 6.46 9.66 10.67
C VAL A 333 6.51 11.09 11.19
N SER A 334 6.08 12.05 10.38
CA SER A 334 5.97 13.46 10.76
C SER A 334 4.64 14.10 10.34
N ARG A 335 3.80 13.36 9.60
CA ARG A 335 2.47 13.81 9.19
C ARG A 335 1.53 13.97 10.39
N SER A 336 0.67 14.97 10.31
CA SER A 336 -0.40 15.24 11.29
C SER A 336 -1.77 14.67 10.90
N HIS A 337 -1.92 14.20 9.66
CA HIS A 337 -3.17 13.67 9.12
C HIS A 337 -2.92 12.52 8.16
#